data_AF-R7ZIB6-F1
#
_entry.id   AF-R7ZIB6-F1
#
_cell.length_a   1.000
_cell.length_b   1.000
_cell.length_c   1.000
_cell.angle_alpha   90.00
_cell.angle_beta   90.00
_cell.angle_gamma   90.00
#
_symmetry.space_group_name_H-M   'P 1'
#
loop_
_entity.id
_entity.type
_entity.pdbx_description
1 polymer ?
#
loop_
_entity_poly.entity_id
_entity_poly.type
_entity_poly.pdbx_seq_one_letter_code
_entity_poly.pdbx_strand_id
1 'polypeptide(L)' 'MGDIVNFPDLDNASIEIERAEAFKQAVNELSDFLKALPLNHEDNDRLVALMVRNISEAEKGAFLQGFSMGYEFSEY' A
#
# COMPACT_ATOMS: atom_id res chain seq x y z
N MET A 1 -9.26 6.29 -3.30
CA MET A 1 -8.16 6.69 -4.19
C MET A 1 -7.05 5.67 -3.97
N GLY A 2 -6.73 4.88 -5.00
CA GLY A 2 -5.66 3.88 -4.95
C GLY A 2 -4.28 4.50 -5.05
N ASP A 3 -3.25 3.70 -4.81
CA ASP A 3 -1.86 4.11 -5.08
C ASP A 3 -1.51 3.69 -6.52
N ILE A 4 -0.82 4.58 -7.25
CA ILE A 4 -0.36 4.31 -8.62
C ILE A 4 1.01 3.64 -8.55
N VAL A 5 1.15 2.47 -9.17
CA VAL A 5 2.45 1.81 -9.36
C VAL A 5 2.87 1.93 -10.82
N ASN A 6 4.03 2.55 -11.04
CA ASN A 6 4.67 2.62 -12.36
C ASN A 6 5.44 1.33 -12.61
N PHE A 7 5.37 0.83 -13.85
CA PHE A 7 6.15 -0.34 -14.25
C PHE A 7 7.63 0.04 -14.42
N PRO A 8 8.57 -0.80 -13.97
CA PRO A 8 9.97 -0.67 -14.36
C PRO A 8 10.08 -0.76 -15.89
N ASP A 9 10.84 0.13 -16.50
CA ASP A 9 11.19 0.12 -17.93
C ASP A 9 10.04 0.35 -18.94
N LEU A 10 8.85 0.75 -18.47
CA LEU A 10 7.71 1.13 -19.30
C LEU A 10 7.13 2.47 -18.83
N ASP A 11 7.68 3.56 -19.36
CA ASP A 11 7.33 4.96 -18.97
C ASP A 11 5.85 5.32 -19.18
N ASN A 12 5.10 4.53 -19.95
CA ASN A 12 3.70 4.77 -20.30
C ASN A 12 2.72 3.74 -19.70
N ALA A 13 3.20 2.85 -18.84
CA ALA A 13 2.35 1.86 -18.18
C ALA A 13 2.30 2.16 -16.68
N SER A 14 1.07 2.22 -16.14
CA SER A 14 0.81 2.32 -14.72
C SER A 14 -0.40 1.47 -14.37
N ILE A 15 -0.42 0.91 -13.17
CA ILE A 15 -1.60 0.27 -12.60
C ILE A 15 -2.09 1.07 -11.41
N GLU A 16 -3.40 1.21 -11.27
CA GLU A 16 -4.03 1.66 -10.03
C GLU A 16 -4.26 0.45 -9.13
N ILE A 17 -3.68 0.46 -7.93
CA ILE A 17 -3.98 -0.54 -6.92
C ILE A 17 -5.27 -0.16 -6.22
N GLU A 18 -6.35 -0.86 -6.57
CA GLU A 18 -7.62 -0.74 -5.85
C GLU A 18 -7.56 -1.45 -4.50
N ARG A 19 -7.74 -0.67 -3.43
CA ARG A 19 -7.81 -1.19 -2.07
C ARG A 19 -9.19 -1.80 -1.80
N ALA A 20 -9.21 -3.08 -1.46
CA ALA A 20 -10.42 -3.82 -1.12
C ALA A 20 -11.14 -3.24 0.12
N GLU A 21 -12.45 -3.47 0.25
CA GLU A 21 -13.23 -3.04 1.41
C GLU A 21 -12.68 -3.57 2.74
N ALA A 22 -12.17 -4.81 2.74
CA ALA A 22 -11.52 -5.39 3.93
C ALA A 22 -10.29 -4.58 4.39
N PHE A 23 -9.51 -4.04 3.44
CA PHE A 23 -8.38 -3.17 3.77
C PHE A 23 -8.88 -1.87 4.42
N LYS A 24 -9.92 -1.24 3.86
CA LYS A 24 -10.51 -0.02 4.42
C LYS A 24 -11.02 -0.23 5.84
N GLN A 25 -11.68 -1.37 6.10
CA GLN A 25 -12.14 -1.74 7.44
C GLN A 25 -10.98 -1.88 8.43
N ALA A 26 -9.92 -2.60 8.05
CA ALA A 26 -8.74 -2.78 8.90
C ALA A 26 -8.03 -1.44 9.21
N VAL A 27 -7.90 -0.55 8.21
CA VAL A 27 -7.31 0.79 8.42
C VAL A 27 -8.17 1.65 9.35
N ASN A 28 -9.50 1.57 9.25
CA ASN A 28 -10.39 2.29 10.14
C ASN A 28 -10.27 1.81 11.58
N GLU A 29 -10.28 0.49 11.80
CA GLU A 29 -10.11 -0.11 13.13
C GLU A 29 -8.77 0.31 13.77
N LEU A 30 -7.70 0.28 12.97
CA LEU A 30 -6.38 0.73 13.41
C LEU A 30 -6.35 2.23 13.70
N SER A 31 -6.98 3.06 12.86
CA SER A 31 -7.08 4.51 13.07
C SER A 31 -7.81 4.84 14.38
N ASP A 32 -8.89 4.14 14.68
CA ASP A 32 -9.65 4.34 15.92
C ASP A 32 -8.85 3.91 17.16
N PHE A 33 -8.08 2.83 17.05
CA PHE A 33 -7.13 2.45 18.11
C PHE A 33 -6.05 3.52 18.33
N LEU A 34 -5.44 4.03 17.27
CA LEU A 34 -4.39 5.05 17.37
C LEU A 34 -4.89 6.35 18.02
N LYS A 35 -6.11 6.78 17.70
CA LYS A 35 -6.74 7.96 18.33
C LYS A 35 -6.93 7.82 19.84
N ALA A 36 -7.04 6.58 20.33
CA ALA A 36 -7.20 6.31 21.76
C ALA A 36 -5.87 6.29 22.53
N LEU A 37 -4.72 6.27 21.83
CA LEU A 37 -3.41 6.28 22.46
C LEU A 37 -3.07 7.69 22.99
N PRO A 38 -2.38 7.80 24.13
CA PRO A 38 -1.96 9.07 24.71
C PRO A 38 -0.70 9.60 24.00
N LEU A 39 -0.74 9.71 22.68
CA LEU A 39 0.34 10.27 21.87
C LEU A 39 0.12 11.78 21.70
N ASN A 40 1.22 12.55 21.68
CA ASN A 40 1.13 13.92 21.19
C ASN A 40 0.87 13.92 19.68
N HIS A 41 0.44 15.06 19.15
CA HIS A 41 0.08 15.18 17.74
C HIS A 41 1.26 14.87 16.80
N GLU A 42 2.48 15.30 17.13
CA GLU A 42 3.66 15.12 16.28
C GLU A 42 4.04 13.63 16.14
N ASP A 43 4.07 12.90 17.25
CA ASP A 43 4.38 11.47 17.26
C ASP A 43 3.27 10.66 16.57
N ASN A 44 2.01 11.04 16.75
CA ASN A 44 0.89 10.40 16.06
C ASN A 44 0.94 10.62 14.54
N ASP A 45 1.19 11.85 14.09
CA ASP A 45 1.32 12.17 12.67
C ASP A 45 2.49 11.42 12.04
N ARG A 46 3.62 11.33 12.75
CA ARG A 46 4.78 10.55 12.31
C ARG A 46 4.48 9.06 12.24
N LEU A 47 3.77 8.52 13.22
CA LEU A 47 3.37 7.10 13.22
C LEU A 47 2.46 6.78 12.03
N VAL A 48 1.44 7.61 11.77
CA VAL A 48 0.56 7.47 10.61
C VAL A 48 1.35 7.53 9.31
N ALA A 49 2.28 8.49 9.17
CA ALA A 49 3.13 8.60 7.98
C ALA A 49 4.01 7.35 7.75
N LEU A 50 4.59 6.79 8.82
CA LEU A 50 5.39 5.57 8.75
C LEU A 50 4.55 4.36 8.34
N MET A 51 3.33 4.25 8.86
CA MET A 51 2.41 3.16 8.51
C MET A 51 1.95 3.25 7.05
N VAL A 52 1.56 4.43 6.57
CA VAL A 52 1.19 4.63 5.16
C VAL A 52 2.35 4.21 4.26
N ARG A 53 3.58 4.65 4.56
CA ARG A 53 4.76 4.24 3.80
C ARG A 53 4.99 2.73 3.83
N ASN A 54 4.86 2.10 5.00
CA ASN A 54 5.04 0.65 5.14
C ASN A 54 4.07 -0.13 4.25
N ILE A 55 2.79 0.27 4.23
CA ILE A 55 1.76 -0.37 3.41
C ILE A 55 2.02 -0.13 1.92
N SER A 56 2.29 1.10 1.50
CA SER A 56 2.54 1.41 0.09
C SER A 56 3.74 0.63 -0.48
N GLU A 57 4.82 0.48 0.29
CA GLU A 57 5.97 -0.34 -0.12
C GLU A 57 5.62 -1.84 -0.19
N ALA A 58 4.80 -2.34 0.73
CA ALA A 58 4.33 -3.73 0.71
C ALA A 58 3.40 -4.01 -0.50
N GLU A 59 2.46 -3.11 -0.78
CA GLU A 59 1.56 -3.19 -1.94
C GLU A 59 2.35 -3.18 -3.26
N LYS A 60 3.31 -2.25 -3.38
CA LYS A 60 4.20 -2.16 -4.55
C LYS A 60 5.05 -3.42 -4.73
N GLY A 61 5.64 -3.93 -3.65
CA GLY A 61 6.44 -5.16 -3.68
C GLY A 61 5.61 -6.39 -4.10
N ALA A 62 4.44 -6.57 -3.51
CA ALA A 62 3.52 -7.66 -3.85
C ALA A 62 3.06 -7.58 -5.31
N PHE A 63 2.77 -6.37 -5.81
CA PHE A 63 2.44 -6.16 -7.22
C PHE A 63 3.56 -6.60 -8.15
N LEU A 64 4.79 -6.10 -7.94
CA LEU A 64 5.95 -6.44 -8.78
C LEU A 64 6.25 -7.94 -8.77
N GLN A 65 6.11 -8.58 -7.61
CA GLN A 65 6.28 -10.02 -7.49
C GLN A 65 5.21 -10.79 -8.28
N GLY A 66 3.93 -10.43 -8.12
CA GLY A 66 2.83 -11.05 -8.85
C GLY A 66 2.93 -10.84 -10.36
N PHE A 67 3.33 -9.65 -10.80
CA PHE A 67 3.56 -9.36 -12.22
C PHE A 67 4.70 -10.21 -12.79
N SER A 68 5.83 -10.30 -12.08
CA SER A 68 6.98 -11.13 -12.49
C SER A 68 6.58 -12.61 -12.62
N MET A 69 5.83 -13.13 -11.65
CA MET A 69 5.29 -14.50 -11.72
C MET A 69 4.36 -14.72 -12.92
N GLY A 70 3.51 -13.75 -13.23
CA GLY A 70 2.62 -13.81 -14.40
C GLY A 70 3.39 -13.81 -15.72
N TYR A 71 4.44 -13.01 -15.82
CA TYR A 71 5.34 -13.00 -16.97
C TYR A 71 6.05 -14.35 -17.14
N GLU A 72 6.65 -14.87 -16.08
CA GLU A 72 7.30 -16.20 -16.09
C GLU A 72 6.34 -17.33 -16.50
N PHE A 73 5.08 -17.27 -16.05
CA PHE A 73 4.06 -18.25 -16.45
C PHE A 73 3.68 -18.14 -17.93
N SER A 74 3.70 -16.94 -18.51
CA SER A 74 3.35 -16.73 -19.93
C SER A 74 4.41 -17.22 -20.92
N GLU A 75 5.66 -17.34 -20.47
CA GLU A 75 6.80 -17.85 -21.25
C GLU A 75 6.92 -19.38 -21.19
N TYR A 76 6.03 -20.06 -20.45
CA TYR A 76 5.92 -21.51 -20.31
C TYR A 76 4.91 -22.12 -21.30
#